data_AF-A0A6P0PYE3-F1
#
_entry.id   AF-A0A6P0PYE3-F1
#
_cell.length_a   1.000
_cell.length_b   1.000
_cell.length_c   1.000
_cell.angle_alpha   90.00
_cell.angle_beta   90.00
_cell.angle_gamma   90.00
#
_symmetry.space_group_name_H-M   'P 1'
#
loop_
_entity.id
_entity.type
_entity.pdbx_description
1 polymer ?
#
loop_
_entity_poly.entity_id
_entity_poly.type
_entity_poly.pdbx_seq_one_letter_code
_entity_poly.pdbx_strand_id
1 'polypeptide(L)'
;MESTKNPTMEEMNLFSEPGTGKVEKTITPHKPGRVKYKATYWPAEVCSDFQVTLEPEDPVTVVGRRGITLIVVPVGYIFPDDSQESSHNLATGIVSRLLSWTQRLA
;
A
#
# COMPACT_ATOMS: atom_id res chain seq x y z
N MET A 1 -12.84 -31.46 28.71
CA MET A 1 -12.26 -31.55 27.35
C MET A 1 -12.08 -30.12 26.91
N GLU A 2 -10.94 -29.54 27.25
CA GLU A 2 -10.63 -28.14 26.96
C GLU A 2 -10.37 -28.04 25.45
N SER A 3 -11.27 -27.39 24.71
CA SER A 3 -11.06 -27.12 23.30
C SER A 3 -9.92 -26.13 23.17
N THR A 4 -8.71 -26.66 23.00
CA THR A 4 -7.53 -25.92 22.58
C THR A 4 -7.83 -25.35 21.19
N LYS A 5 -8.37 -24.12 21.14
CA LYS A 5 -8.45 -23.33 19.92
C LYS A 5 -7.01 -23.03 19.51
N ASN A 6 -6.44 -23.90 18.69
CA ASN A 6 -5.16 -23.68 18.02
C ASN A 6 -5.17 -22.26 17.42
N PRO A 7 -4.11 -21.45 17.57
CA PRO A 7 -4.03 -20.14 16.92
C PRO A 7 -3.78 -20.34 15.42
N THR A 8 -4.80 -20.75 14.69
CA THR A 8 -4.76 -20.85 13.23
C THR A 8 -4.80 -19.46 12.61
N MET A 9 -3.68 -19.15 11.97
CA MET A 9 -3.61 -18.48 10.66
C MET A 9 -4.14 -17.05 10.61
N GLU A 10 -3.19 -16.12 10.61
CA GLU A 10 -3.37 -14.68 10.70
C GLU A 10 -4.26 -14.14 9.58
N GLU A 11 -5.53 -13.90 9.91
CA GLU A 11 -6.50 -13.21 9.06
C GLU A 11 -6.04 -11.76 8.84
N MET A 12 -6.12 -11.30 7.59
CA MET A 12 -5.80 -9.91 7.23
C MET A 12 -6.88 -8.99 7.77
N ASN A 13 -6.51 -8.15 8.74
CA ASN A 13 -7.40 -7.17 9.33
C ASN A 13 -7.24 -5.84 8.59
N LEU A 14 -8.20 -5.53 7.72
CA LEU A 14 -8.28 -4.24 7.06
C LEU A 14 -8.65 -3.13 8.05
N PHE A 15 -8.07 -1.96 7.86
CA PHE A 15 -8.47 -0.77 8.61
C PHE A 15 -9.67 -0.12 7.91
N SER A 16 -10.68 0.27 8.68
CA SER A 16 -11.83 1.03 8.17
C SER A 16 -11.41 2.35 7.53
N GLU A 17 -10.34 2.96 8.08
CA GLU A 17 -9.72 4.17 7.56
C GLU A 17 -8.26 3.87 7.24
N PRO A 18 -7.89 3.73 5.95
CA PRO A 18 -6.50 3.56 5.56
C PRO A 18 -5.70 4.82 5.90
N GLY A 19 -4.44 4.65 6.28
CA GLY A 19 -3.60 5.76 6.72
C GLY A 19 -2.30 5.88 5.93
N THR A 20 -1.73 7.08 5.87
CA THR A 20 -0.45 7.30 5.18
C THR A 20 0.74 6.88 6.04
N GLY A 21 1.69 6.19 5.42
CA GLY A 21 2.99 5.86 5.98
C GLY A 21 4.13 6.25 5.04
N LYS A 22 5.36 6.07 5.52
CA LYS A 22 6.58 6.29 4.73
C LYS A 22 7.49 5.07 4.86
N VAL A 23 8.05 4.59 3.76
CA VAL A 23 8.99 3.47 3.79
C VAL A 23 10.28 3.90 4.48
N GLU A 24 10.77 3.07 5.39
CA GLU A 24 12.07 3.22 6.03
C GLU A 24 13.07 2.20 5.47
N LYS A 25 12.64 0.94 5.32
CA LYS A 25 13.44 -0.12 4.70
C LYS A 25 12.70 -0.68 3.50
N THR A 26 13.42 -0.84 2.40
CA THR A 26 12.91 -1.36 1.12
C THR A 26 11.98 -2.55 1.30
N ILE A 27 10.82 -2.48 0.66
CA ILE A 27 9.83 -3.56 0.62
C ILE A 27 9.77 -4.06 -0.82
N THR A 28 9.87 -5.36 -1.03
CA THR A 28 9.70 -5.98 -2.35
C THR A 28 8.55 -6.98 -2.31
N PRO A 29 8.04 -7.44 -3.46
CA PRO A 29 6.95 -8.44 -3.50
C PRO A 29 7.31 -9.76 -2.80
N HIS A 30 8.60 -10.04 -2.63
CA HIS A 30 9.11 -11.27 -2.04
C HIS A 30 9.81 -11.06 -0.69
N LYS A 31 9.95 -9.81 -0.24
CA LYS A 31 10.71 -9.50 0.97
C LYS A 31 10.03 -8.40 1.78
N PRO A 32 9.64 -8.68 3.03
CA PRO A 32 9.14 -7.64 3.92
C PRO A 32 10.21 -6.59 4.19
N GLY A 33 9.75 -5.36 4.29
CA GLY A 33 10.57 -4.21 4.71
C GLY A 33 10.00 -3.58 5.96
N ARG A 34 10.12 -2.25 6.05
CA ARG A 34 9.73 -1.49 7.24
C ARG A 34 9.16 -0.14 6.85
N VAL A 35 8.11 0.28 7.53
CA VAL A 35 7.50 1.60 7.36
C VAL A 35 7.48 2.36 8.68
N LYS A 36 7.55 3.68 8.59
CA LYS A 36 7.14 4.60 9.66
C LYS A 36 5.66 4.90 9.50
N TYR A 37 4.86 4.49 10.47
CA TYR A 37 3.41 4.68 10.51
C TYR A 37 2.97 5.06 11.93
N LYS A 38 2.15 6.09 12.06
CA LYS A 38 1.71 6.66 13.37
C LYS A 38 2.88 6.85 14.35
N ALA A 39 3.93 7.53 13.89
CA ALA A 39 5.13 7.87 14.65
C ALA A 39 6.00 6.70 15.15
N THR A 40 5.71 5.45 14.78
CA THR A 40 6.55 4.29 15.12
C THR A 40 6.88 3.43 13.89
N TYR A 41 7.77 2.46 14.07
CA TYR A 41 8.31 1.61 13.01
C TYR A 41 7.68 0.23 13.04
N TRP A 42 7.21 -0.23 11.89
CA TRP A 42 6.51 -1.50 11.76
C TRP A 42 7.08 -2.36 10.64
N PRO A 43 7.15 -3.69 10.81
CA PRO A 43 7.34 -4.58 9.68
C PRO A 43 6.20 -4.38 8.68
N ALA A 44 6.52 -4.39 7.39
CA ALA A 44 5.55 -4.14 6.34
C ALA A 44 5.78 -5.00 5.10
N GLU A 45 4.67 -5.36 4.47
CA GLU A 45 4.62 -6.12 3.22
C GLU A 45 3.73 -5.42 2.22
N VAL A 46 4.11 -5.51 0.95
CA VAL A 46 3.26 -5.09 -0.17
C VAL A 46 2.09 -6.07 -0.28
N CYS A 47 0.89 -5.56 -0.52
CA CYS A 47 -0.27 -6.41 -0.79
C CYS A 47 0.01 -7.34 -1.97
N SER A 48 -0.34 -8.63 -1.87
CA SER A 48 0.08 -9.68 -2.81
C SER A 48 -0.27 -9.40 -4.27
N ASP A 49 -1.31 -8.60 -4.53
CA ASP A 49 -1.76 -8.19 -5.86
C ASP A 49 -0.80 -7.21 -6.56
N PHE A 50 0.16 -6.65 -5.83
CA PHE A 50 1.09 -5.63 -6.33
C PHE A 50 2.49 -6.19 -6.49
N GLN A 51 3.03 -6.12 -7.71
CA GLN A 51 4.40 -6.48 -8.04
C GLN A 51 5.29 -5.23 -8.08
N VAL A 52 5.34 -4.50 -6.97
CA VAL A 52 6.09 -3.24 -6.85
C VAL A 52 7.17 -3.34 -5.79
N THR A 53 8.32 -2.69 -6.06
CA THR A 53 9.36 -2.44 -5.05
C THR A 53 9.19 -1.02 -4.55
N LEU A 54 9.12 -0.87 -3.23
CA LEU A 54 9.01 0.41 -2.55
C LEU A 54 10.35 0.72 -1.87
N GLU A 55 10.93 1.85 -2.20
CA GLU A 55 12.25 2.30 -1.72
C GLU A 55 12.12 3.14 -0.45
N PRO A 56 13.20 3.30 0.34
CA PRO A 56 13.21 4.21 1.47
C PRO A 56 12.74 5.59 1.04
N GLU A 57 11.95 6.19 1.92
CA GLU A 57 11.27 7.46 1.73
C GLU A 57 10.03 7.49 0.84
N ASP A 58 9.70 6.39 0.16
CA ASP A 58 8.47 6.34 -0.62
C ASP A 58 7.24 6.47 0.27
N PRO A 59 6.26 7.32 -0.10
CA PRO A 59 4.98 7.39 0.57
C PRO A 59 4.14 6.16 0.23
N VAL A 60 3.45 5.62 1.23
CA VAL A 60 2.60 4.44 1.08
C VAL A 60 1.27 4.65 1.80
N THR A 61 0.25 3.89 1.38
CA THR A 61 -0.99 3.78 2.13
C THR A 61 -1.03 2.45 2.86
N VAL A 62 -1.22 2.51 4.17
CA VAL A 62 -1.41 1.36 5.06
C VAL A 62 -2.88 0.99 5.08
N VAL A 63 -3.20 -0.18 4.50
CA VAL A 63 -4.58 -0.65 4.32
C VAL A 63 -5.06 -1.55 5.44
N GLY A 64 -4.14 -2.14 6.19
CA GLY A 64 -4.46 -3.09 7.24
C GLY A 64 -3.21 -3.74 7.80
N ARG A 65 -3.41 -4.87 8.47
CA ARG A 65 -2.32 -5.68 9.03
C ARG A 65 -2.63 -7.17 9.00
N ARG A 66 -1.59 -7.97 8.90
CA ARG A 66 -1.60 -9.42 9.16
C ARG A 66 -0.70 -9.69 10.36
N GLY A 67 -1.30 -10.08 11.49
CA GLY A 67 -0.58 -10.14 12.76
C GLY A 67 0.00 -8.78 13.15
N ILE A 68 1.34 -8.71 13.28
CA ILE A 68 2.09 -7.48 13.55
C ILE A 68 2.61 -6.78 12.29
N THR A 69 2.44 -7.38 11.12
CA THR A 69 2.95 -6.88 9.84
C THR A 69 1.90 -6.00 9.18
N LEU A 70 2.26 -4.75 8.87
CA LEU A 70 1.39 -3.84 8.14
C LEU A 70 1.33 -4.24 6.66
N ILE A 71 0.14 -4.20 6.08
CA ILE A 71 -0.06 -4.37 4.65
C ILE A 71 -0.15 -3.00 4.01
N VAL A 72 0.66 -2.77 2.98
CA VAL A 72 0.79 -1.47 2.33
C VAL A 72 0.61 -1.58 0.82
N VAL A 73 0.18 -0.47 0.23
CA VAL A 73 0.11 -0.26 -1.22
C VAL A 73 0.74 1.10 -1.55
N PRO A 74 1.20 1.33 -2.80
CA PRO A 74 1.66 2.66 -3.17
C PRO A 74 0.52 3.67 -3.06
N VAL A 75 0.85 4.92 -2.77
CA VAL A 75 -0.15 6.00 -2.76
C VAL A 75 -0.82 6.12 -4.13
N GLY A 76 -2.14 6.33 -4.15
CA GLY A 76 -2.92 6.44 -5.39
C GLY A 76 -3.33 5.09 -6.01
N TYR A 77 -3.31 3.98 -5.27
CA TYR A 77 -3.88 2.71 -5.75
C TYR A 77 -5.17 2.29 -5.05
N ILE A 78 -5.53 2.92 -3.93
CA ILE A 78 -6.84 2.75 -3.29
C ILE A 78 -7.78 3.78 -3.89
N PHE A 79 -8.22 3.53 -5.12
CA PHE A 79 -9.39 4.22 -5.64
C PHE A 79 -10.56 3.25 -5.52
N PRO A 80 -11.61 3.59 -4.76
CA PRO A 80 -12.88 2.92 -4.97
C PRO A 80 -13.33 3.30 -6.38
N ASP A 81 -13.18 2.37 -7.32
CA ASP A 81 -13.94 2.42 -8.55
C ASP A 81 -15.40 2.11 -8.17
N ASP A 82 -16.11 3.12 -7.69
CA ASP A 82 -17.56 3.15 -7.62
C ASP A 82 -18.04 4.45 -8.25
N SER A 83 -17.64 4.65 -9.51
CA SER A 83 -18.09 5.77 -10.33
C SER A 83 -18.24 5.34 -11.77
N GLN A 84 -19.12 4.36 -12.01
CA GLN A 84 -20.05 4.57 -13.10
C GLN A 84 -20.94 5.77 -12.73
N GLU A 85 -20.51 6.98 -13.10
CA GLU A 85 -21.30 7.89 -13.93
C GLU A 85 -20.54 9.20 -14.21
N SER A 86 -20.37 9.44 -15.51
CA SER A 86 -20.35 10.75 -16.18
C SER A 86 -19.39 11.83 -15.68
N SER A 87 -18.31 11.98 -16.46
CA SER A 87 -17.87 13.20 -17.12
C SER A 87 -17.75 14.52 -16.33
N HIS A 88 -16.60 15.16 -16.57
CA HIS A 88 -16.27 16.57 -16.29
C HIS A 88 -15.85 16.87 -14.85
N ASN A 89 -14.54 16.84 -14.58
CA ASN A 89 -13.73 18.07 -14.46
C ASN A 89 -12.28 17.70 -14.13
N LEU A 90 -11.39 18.08 -15.03
CA LEU A 90 -9.95 17.93 -14.88
C LEU A 90 -9.40 18.94 -13.86
N ALA A 91 -8.33 18.51 -13.20
CA ALA A 91 -7.26 19.31 -12.61
C ALA A 91 -7.42 19.80 -11.16
N THR A 92 -6.92 18.97 -10.23
CA THR A 92 -6.09 19.43 -9.10
C THR A 92 -5.20 18.22 -8.73
N GLY A 93 -3.98 18.05 -9.24
CA GLY A 93 -2.81 18.89 -9.04
C GLY A 93 -1.88 18.19 -8.02
N ILE A 94 -0.61 17.98 -8.40
CA ILE A 94 0.55 17.57 -7.56
C ILE A 94 0.68 16.03 -7.42
N VAL A 95 1.70 15.32 -7.93
CA VAL A 95 3.14 15.61 -8.08
C VAL A 95 3.67 15.01 -9.39
N SER A 96 4.41 15.83 -10.12
CA SER A 96 5.15 15.44 -11.32
C SER A 96 6.33 14.52 -10.98
N ARG A 97 6.28 13.26 -11.43
CA ARG A 97 7.46 12.53 -11.89
C ARG A 97 7.14 11.91 -13.24
N LEU A 98 7.24 12.75 -14.27
CA LEU A 98 7.37 12.33 -15.66
C LEU A 98 8.69 11.57 -15.81
N LEU A 99 8.64 10.24 -15.68
CA LEU A 99 9.56 9.37 -16.41
C LEU A 99 8.99 9.26 -17.83
N SER A 100 9.70 9.90 -18.73
CA SER A 100 9.46 9.96 -20.16
C SER A 100 9.30 8.56 -20.77
N TRP A 101 8.09 8.20 -21.16
CA TRP A 101 7.84 7.23 -22.22
C TRP A 101 6.80 7.82 -23.18
N THR A 102 7.28 8.47 -24.22
CA THR A 102 6.52 8.61 -25.47
C THR A 102 7.43 8.28 -26.62
N GLN A 103 7.19 7.08 -27.14
CA GLN A 103 7.63 6.66 -28.46
C GLN A 103 7.09 7.62 -29.52
N ARG A 104 8.00 8.09 -30.36
CA ARG A 104 8.00 7.97 -31.83
C ARG A 104 6.73 8.39 -32.58
N LEU A 105 6.86 9.41 -33.43
CA LEU A 105 6.71 9.34 -34.90
C LEU A 105 6.82 10.74 -35.52
N ALA A 106 7.86 10.95 -36.34
CA ALA A 106 7.82 11.63 -37.63
C ALA A 106 9.14 11.30 -38.35
#